data_AF-A0A561BYI5-F1
#
_entry.id   AF-A0A561BYI5-F1
#
_cell.length_a   1.000
_cell.length_b   1.000
_cell.length_c   1.000
_cell.angle_alpha   90.00
_cell.angle_beta   90.00
_cell.angle_gamma   90.00
#
_symmetry.space_group_name_H-M   'P 1'
#
loop_
_entity.id
_entity.type
_entity.pdbx_description
1 polymer ?
#
loop_
_entity_poly.entity_id
_entity_poly.type
_entity_poly.pdbx_seq_one_letter_code
_entity_poly.pdbx_strand_id
1 'polypeptide(L)'
;MGGEPDARPSLRAARPLLLVVDTDPERLDRIEAELERSFGVDFRVRGELTADAALAGLQFAHELGQRVAVVLVDHALAENERAQILEQARTLHPDARRALLIEWGAWARRTTAAAILAAMAVGDINYYVLKPWIERDELFHRTVAEFVQEWSRNEVDNLREVVVVADERSPRGHAIRGLLVRNGIPSAFRATGTPLADLVLRELDEPDPGDHVLVWMPAIGGTLLRDPTDAEVAEAWGVRTTLKDEQREFDVLVIGGGPAGLATAVYASSEGLSTLVVEREAIGGQAGTSSLIRNYLGFSRGVTGSELAQRGYQQAWVFGAHFLLMREVLKLDQEGGHFRAEIGDVGEVRARAVVLAMGVAYRRLGVPALEKLSGAGVYYGASVSEAHGLTGLDACVVGAGNSAGQAVLHLARYCRLVTLAIRGKDLSASMSQYLIDAIDAADNVVLRTSCEVVDGGGDGRLETITLRDRTTGAEEALPVDGLFVMIGAEPGTGWLPEAVGRDRYGFVLAGTEAAADPRWTLDRPPQPYESTVPGLFAVGDVRCGSVKRVASAVGEGSVVVSQVHTFLKGPDG
;
A
#
# COMPACT_ATOMS: atom_id res chain seq x y z
N MET A 1 9.36 50.50 -33.15
CA MET A 1 8.42 49.68 -32.37
C MET A 1 8.56 48.24 -32.85
N GLY A 2 9.59 47.55 -32.37
CA GLY A 2 9.74 46.11 -32.55
C GLY A 2 9.35 45.46 -31.24
N GLY A 3 8.27 44.69 -31.24
CA GLY A 3 7.89 43.86 -30.10
C GLY A 3 8.79 42.62 -30.09
N GLU A 4 9.46 42.40 -28.97
CA GLU A 4 10.13 41.13 -28.68
C GLU A 4 9.08 40.00 -28.63
N PRO A 5 9.37 38.82 -29.20
CA PRO A 5 8.52 37.66 -29.05
C PRO A 5 8.58 37.19 -27.58
N ASP A 6 7.40 37.10 -26.98
CA ASP A 6 7.08 36.51 -25.68
C ASP A 6 7.79 35.14 -25.51
N ALA A 7 8.97 35.17 -24.89
CA ALA A 7 9.77 33.99 -24.57
C ALA A 7 9.17 33.29 -23.35
N ARG A 8 8.00 32.67 -23.53
CA ARG A 8 7.52 31.64 -22.61
C ARG A 8 8.53 30.49 -22.67
N PRO A 9 9.15 30.05 -21.55
CA PRO A 9 9.91 28.83 -21.55
C PRO A 9 8.93 27.69 -21.84
N SER A 10 8.95 27.16 -23.07
CA SER A 10 8.14 25.99 -23.38
C SER A 10 8.65 24.81 -22.54
N LEU A 11 7.81 24.29 -21.65
CA LEU A 11 8.00 23.07 -20.84
C LEU A 11 8.12 21.78 -21.67
N ARG A 12 8.46 21.83 -22.97
CA ARG A 12 8.80 20.63 -23.73
C ARG A 12 10.27 20.29 -23.49
N ALA A 13 10.57 19.85 -22.26
CA ALA A 13 11.71 18.99 -22.01
C ALA A 13 11.72 17.86 -23.04
N ALA A 14 12.90 17.39 -23.45
CA ALA A 14 13.03 16.29 -24.41
C ALA A 14 12.08 15.12 -24.03
N ARG A 15 11.43 14.52 -25.05
CA ARG A 15 10.52 13.38 -24.87
C ARG A 15 11.24 12.28 -24.07
N PRO A 16 10.63 11.72 -23.01
CA PRO A 16 11.26 10.68 -22.22
C PRO A 16 11.58 9.44 -23.07
N LEU A 17 12.63 8.72 -22.70
CA LEU A 17 13.12 7.55 -23.41
C LEU A 17 12.39 6.27 -22.99
N LEU A 18 11.96 5.46 -23.96
CA LEU A 18 11.63 4.05 -23.82
C LEU A 18 12.77 3.24 -24.45
N LEU A 19 13.59 2.60 -23.61
CA LEU A 19 14.73 1.80 -24.04
C LEU A 19 14.35 0.32 -24.08
N VAL A 20 14.73 -0.36 -25.16
CA VAL A 20 14.55 -1.80 -25.33
C VAL A 20 15.88 -2.46 -25.65
N VAL A 21 16.15 -3.60 -25.03
CA VAL A 21 17.33 -4.42 -25.32
C VAL A 21 16.87 -5.82 -25.67
N ASP A 22 17.08 -6.25 -26.92
CA ASP A 22 16.84 -7.62 -27.40
C ASP A 22 17.96 -7.99 -28.37
N THR A 23 18.54 -9.17 -28.20
CA THR A 23 19.70 -9.61 -29.01
C THR A 23 19.31 -10.05 -30.42
N ASP A 24 18.02 -10.21 -30.69
CA ASP A 24 17.49 -10.62 -31.99
C ASP A 24 16.95 -9.41 -32.77
N PRO A 25 17.55 -9.09 -33.93
CA PRO A 25 17.16 -7.92 -34.71
C PRO A 25 15.69 -7.93 -35.16
N GLU A 26 15.16 -9.08 -35.59
CA GLU A 26 13.78 -9.14 -36.09
C GLU A 26 12.76 -8.95 -34.96
N ARG A 27 13.07 -9.47 -33.77
CA ARG A 27 12.23 -9.24 -32.58
C ARG A 27 12.34 -7.79 -32.10
N LEU A 28 13.55 -7.23 -32.08
CA LEU A 28 13.76 -5.85 -31.67
C LEU A 28 12.98 -4.89 -32.56
N ASP A 29 13.08 -5.04 -33.89
CA ASP A 29 12.34 -4.23 -34.87
C ASP A 29 10.82 -4.28 -34.61
N ARG A 30 10.29 -5.47 -34.28
CA ARG A 30 8.86 -5.63 -33.95
C ARG A 30 8.50 -4.91 -32.65
N ILE A 31 9.31 -5.06 -31.60
CA ILE A 31 9.06 -4.40 -30.32
C ILE A 31 9.09 -2.88 -30.50
N GLU A 32 10.08 -2.35 -31.22
CA GLU A 32 10.19 -0.92 -31.51
C GLU A 32 8.99 -0.41 -32.30
N ALA A 33 8.55 -1.14 -33.33
CA ALA A 33 7.38 -0.75 -34.12
C ALA A 33 6.10 -0.66 -33.28
N GLU A 34 5.86 -1.60 -32.36
CA GLU A 34 4.70 -1.58 -31.47
C GLU A 34 4.79 -0.45 -30.42
N LEU A 35 5.98 -0.21 -29.86
CA LEU A 35 6.20 0.92 -28.95
C LEU A 35 6.03 2.27 -29.64
N GLU A 36 6.60 2.45 -30.83
CA GLU A 36 6.51 3.71 -31.57
C GLU A 36 5.06 3.99 -31.99
N ARG A 37 4.32 2.96 -32.37
CA ARG A 37 2.89 3.06 -32.70
C ARG A 37 2.07 3.59 -31.53
N SER A 38 2.29 3.08 -30.32
CA SER A 38 1.44 3.36 -29.16
C SER A 38 1.92 4.55 -28.33
N PHE A 39 3.23 4.84 -28.32
CA PHE A 39 3.85 5.82 -27.41
C PHE A 39 4.75 6.84 -28.12
N GLY A 40 5.07 6.65 -29.40
CA GLY A 40 6.05 7.46 -30.14
C GLY A 40 5.69 8.93 -30.33
N VAL A 41 4.46 9.36 -30.01
CA VAL A 41 4.07 10.77 -29.97
C VAL A 41 4.73 11.48 -28.78
N ASP A 42 4.59 10.89 -27.59
CA ASP A 42 5.01 11.50 -26.32
C ASP A 42 6.37 11.02 -25.84
N PHE A 43 6.83 9.86 -26.33
CA PHE A 43 8.07 9.21 -25.94
C PHE A 43 9.01 9.06 -27.14
N ARG A 44 10.31 8.93 -26.85
CA ARG A 44 11.31 8.50 -27.83
C ARG A 44 11.56 7.02 -27.61
N VAL A 45 11.34 6.19 -28.63
CA VAL A 45 11.67 4.76 -28.58
C VAL A 45 13.10 4.54 -29.07
N ARG A 46 13.82 3.62 -28.43
CA ARG A 46 15.14 3.17 -28.89
C ARG A 46 15.40 1.72 -28.54
N GLY A 47 15.71 0.92 -29.55
CA GLY A 47 16.21 -0.44 -29.43
C GLY A 47 17.73 -0.50 -29.44
N GLU A 48 18.29 -1.44 -28.68
CA GLU A 48 19.72 -1.77 -28.66
C GLU A 48 19.91 -3.29 -28.73
N LEU A 49 20.83 -3.74 -29.59
CA LEU A 49 21.11 -5.17 -29.81
C LEU A 49 22.10 -5.77 -28.81
N THR A 50 22.85 -4.92 -28.10
CA THR A 50 23.93 -5.34 -27.19
C THR A 50 23.84 -4.62 -25.86
N ALA A 51 24.36 -5.26 -24.81
CA ALA A 51 24.43 -4.68 -23.49
C ALA A 51 25.27 -3.39 -23.47
N ASP A 52 26.45 -3.40 -24.10
CA ASP A 52 27.33 -2.24 -24.18
C ASP A 52 26.64 -1.00 -24.78
N ALA A 53 25.84 -1.19 -25.84
CA ALA A 53 25.13 -0.10 -26.48
C ALA A 53 24.01 0.44 -25.57
N ALA A 54 23.29 -0.44 -24.85
CA ALA A 54 22.30 -0.05 -23.87
C ALA A 54 22.91 0.74 -22.69
N LEU A 55 24.04 0.27 -22.15
CA LEU A 55 24.78 0.93 -21.07
C LEU A 55 25.26 2.33 -21.51
N ALA A 56 25.80 2.44 -22.72
CA ALA A 56 26.20 3.73 -23.30
C ALA A 56 24.99 4.67 -23.50
N GLY A 57 23.85 4.14 -23.96
CA GLY A 57 22.62 4.90 -24.12
C GLY A 57 22.07 5.47 -22.80
N LEU A 58 22.09 4.67 -21.74
CA LEU A 58 21.67 5.10 -20.39
C LEU A 58 22.61 6.17 -19.83
N GLN A 59 23.92 5.99 -20.00
CA GLN A 59 24.94 6.97 -19.60
C GLN A 59 24.74 8.30 -20.33
N PHE A 60 24.57 8.25 -21.65
CA PHE A 60 24.36 9.44 -22.47
C PHE A 60 23.08 10.19 -22.09
N ALA A 61 21.99 9.46 -21.81
CA ALA A 61 20.75 10.06 -21.32
C ALA A 61 20.97 10.79 -19.99
N HIS A 62 21.73 10.20 -19.05
CA HIS A 62 22.05 10.80 -17.77
C HIS A 62 22.88 12.09 -17.92
N GLU A 63 23.94 12.07 -18.74
CA GLU A 63 24.81 13.22 -18.99
C GLU A 63 24.07 14.42 -19.60
N LEU A 64 23.05 14.16 -20.41
CA LEU A 64 22.20 15.20 -21.01
C LEU A 64 21.02 15.60 -20.14
N GLY A 65 20.86 15.04 -18.94
CA GLY A 65 19.67 15.24 -18.10
C GLY A 65 18.37 14.78 -18.79
N GLN A 66 18.47 13.83 -19.72
CA GLN A 66 17.31 13.26 -20.42
C GLN A 66 16.65 12.21 -19.54
N ARG A 67 15.33 12.28 -19.50
CA ARG A 67 14.51 11.38 -18.68
C ARG A 67 14.35 10.02 -19.36
N VAL A 68 14.47 8.95 -18.59
CA VAL A 68 14.19 7.58 -19.02
C VAL A 68 12.93 7.10 -18.32
N ALA A 69 11.92 6.71 -19.12
CA ALA A 69 10.63 6.28 -18.63
C ALA A 69 10.59 4.78 -18.35
N VAL A 70 11.01 3.97 -19.34
CA VAL A 70 10.95 2.51 -19.25
C VAL A 70 12.21 1.90 -19.87
N VAL A 71 12.73 0.85 -19.23
CA VAL A 71 13.81 -0.01 -19.72
C VAL A 71 13.31 -1.44 -19.79
N LEU A 72 13.23 -1.99 -21.00
CA LEU A 72 12.81 -3.37 -21.27
C LEU A 72 14.04 -4.20 -21.68
N VAL A 73 14.34 -5.27 -20.93
CA VAL A 73 15.56 -6.07 -21.14
C VAL A 73 15.20 -7.52 -21.44
N ASP A 74 15.70 -8.09 -22.52
CA ASP A 74 15.49 -9.49 -22.87
C ASP A 74 15.98 -10.45 -21.78
N HIS A 75 15.11 -11.36 -21.36
CA HIS A 75 15.49 -12.45 -20.46
C HIS A 75 16.52 -13.41 -21.08
N ALA A 76 16.64 -13.46 -22.41
CA ALA A 76 17.63 -14.32 -23.07
C ALA A 76 19.08 -13.79 -23.00
N LEU A 77 19.30 -12.52 -22.62
CA LEU A 77 20.63 -11.98 -22.36
C LEU A 77 21.35 -12.75 -21.25
N ALA A 78 22.69 -12.75 -21.31
CA ALA A 78 23.49 -13.36 -20.27
C ALA A 78 23.21 -12.67 -18.92
N GLU A 79 23.22 -13.44 -17.84
CA GLU A 79 22.78 -12.97 -16.52
C GLU A 79 23.59 -11.76 -16.03
N ASN A 80 24.90 -11.76 -16.28
CA ASN A 80 25.81 -10.67 -15.95
C ASN A 80 25.51 -9.39 -16.75
N GLU A 81 25.25 -9.52 -18.06
CA GLU A 81 24.92 -8.38 -18.93
C GLU A 81 23.59 -7.74 -18.51
N ARG A 82 22.57 -8.57 -18.28
CA ARG A 82 21.27 -8.11 -17.81
C ARG A 82 21.38 -7.40 -16.46
N ALA A 83 22.15 -7.96 -15.51
CA ALA A 83 22.35 -7.36 -14.20
C ALA A 83 22.99 -5.97 -14.31
N GLN A 84 24.02 -5.81 -15.14
CA GLN A 84 24.69 -4.52 -15.37
C GLN A 84 23.75 -3.45 -15.92
N ILE A 85 22.91 -3.80 -16.91
CA ILE A 85 21.94 -2.85 -17.48
C ILE A 85 20.94 -2.39 -16.42
N LEU A 86 20.38 -3.34 -15.65
CA LEU A 86 19.38 -3.04 -14.63
C LEU A 86 19.98 -2.23 -13.47
N GLU A 87 21.20 -2.55 -13.05
CA GLU A 87 21.94 -1.81 -12.02
C GLU A 87 22.23 -0.37 -12.45
N GLN A 88 22.72 -0.16 -13.67
CA GLN A 88 23.01 1.17 -14.18
C GLN A 88 21.71 1.98 -14.37
N ALA A 89 20.65 1.36 -14.90
CA ALA A 89 19.35 2.01 -15.00
C ALA A 89 18.83 2.44 -13.63
N ARG A 90 18.92 1.58 -12.61
CA ARG A 90 18.53 1.92 -11.23
C ARG A 90 19.36 3.07 -10.65
N THR A 91 20.66 3.10 -10.94
CA THR A 91 21.59 4.08 -10.37
C THR A 91 21.46 5.45 -11.02
N LEU A 92 21.44 5.49 -12.36
CA LEU A 92 21.44 6.74 -13.12
C LEU A 92 20.04 7.31 -13.37
N HIS A 93 19.02 6.44 -13.39
CA HIS A 93 17.63 6.76 -13.71
C HIS A 93 16.68 6.06 -12.71
N PRO A 94 16.75 6.38 -11.41
CA PRO A 94 16.06 5.65 -10.35
C PRO A 94 14.54 5.55 -10.57
N ASP A 95 13.93 6.59 -11.16
CA ASP A 95 12.49 6.64 -11.44
C ASP A 95 12.05 5.76 -12.61
N ALA A 96 12.98 5.36 -13.51
CA ALA A 96 12.66 4.55 -14.67
C ALA A 96 12.04 3.22 -14.25
N ARG A 97 10.97 2.81 -14.94
CA ARG A 97 10.40 1.48 -14.75
C ARG A 97 11.23 0.46 -15.52
N ARG A 98 11.46 -0.70 -14.91
CA ARG A 98 12.35 -1.74 -15.44
C ARG A 98 11.58 -3.05 -15.56
N ALA A 99 11.72 -3.73 -16.69
CA ALA A 99 11.03 -5.00 -16.89
C ALA A 99 11.81 -6.00 -17.74
N LEU A 100 11.58 -7.29 -17.48
CA LEU A 100 12.11 -8.37 -18.33
C LEU A 100 11.18 -8.66 -19.49
N LEU A 101 11.72 -8.72 -20.70
CA LEU A 101 11.02 -9.22 -21.87
C LEU A 101 11.12 -10.75 -21.90
N ILE A 102 9.97 -11.41 -21.96
CA ILE A 102 9.88 -12.87 -22.05
C ILE A 102 9.02 -13.29 -23.24
N GLU A 103 9.37 -14.42 -23.83
CA GLU A 103 8.57 -15.02 -24.90
C GLU A 103 7.31 -15.71 -24.35
N TRP A 104 6.28 -15.80 -25.20
CA TRP A 104 5.11 -16.62 -24.90
C TRP A 104 5.53 -18.07 -24.62
N GLY A 105 4.98 -18.67 -23.56
CA GLY A 105 5.32 -20.04 -23.14
C GLY A 105 6.59 -20.16 -22.29
N ALA A 106 7.37 -19.08 -22.10
CA ALA A 106 8.55 -19.11 -21.25
C ALA A 106 8.23 -19.48 -19.78
N TRP A 107 7.00 -19.21 -19.32
CA TRP A 107 6.49 -19.61 -18.01
C TRP A 107 6.42 -21.12 -17.77
N ALA A 108 6.46 -21.96 -18.82
CA ALA A 108 6.54 -23.40 -18.65
C ALA A 108 7.87 -23.83 -18.00
N ARG A 109 8.89 -22.96 -18.06
CA ARG A 109 10.20 -23.17 -17.44
C ARG A 109 10.22 -22.58 -16.04
N ARG A 110 10.41 -23.44 -15.02
CA ARG A 110 10.59 -23.00 -13.63
C ARG A 110 11.75 -22.02 -13.45
N THR A 111 12.80 -22.15 -14.26
CA THR A 111 13.97 -21.26 -14.23
C THR A 111 13.60 -19.82 -14.60
N THR A 112 12.71 -19.61 -15.58
CA THR A 112 12.24 -18.27 -15.94
C THR A 112 11.40 -17.65 -14.82
N ALA A 113 10.48 -18.42 -14.23
CA ALA A 113 9.70 -17.94 -13.08
C ALA A 113 10.60 -17.58 -11.89
N ALA A 114 11.61 -18.41 -11.57
CA ALA A 114 12.57 -18.15 -10.50
C ALA A 114 13.39 -16.86 -10.77
N ALA A 115 13.85 -16.66 -12.00
CA ALA A 115 14.60 -15.46 -12.38
C ALA A 115 13.75 -14.17 -12.25
N ILE A 116 12.49 -14.21 -12.67
CA ILE A 116 11.55 -13.08 -12.51
C ILE A 116 11.35 -12.77 -11.02
N LEU A 117 11.08 -13.81 -10.21
CA LEU A 117 10.86 -13.63 -8.76
C LEU A 117 12.09 -13.05 -8.06
N ALA A 118 13.28 -13.55 -8.38
CA ALA A 118 14.55 -13.05 -7.85
C ALA A 118 14.80 -11.58 -8.23
N ALA A 119 14.65 -11.23 -9.51
CA ALA A 119 14.85 -9.85 -9.97
C ALA A 119 13.82 -8.86 -9.37
N MET A 120 12.56 -9.29 -9.21
CA MET A 120 11.51 -8.51 -8.55
C MET A 120 11.72 -8.36 -7.04
N ALA A 121 12.40 -9.32 -6.42
CA ALA A 121 12.66 -9.29 -4.98
C ALA A 121 13.69 -8.23 -4.62
N VAL A 122 14.76 -8.11 -5.40
CA VAL A 122 15.85 -7.15 -5.17
C VAL A 122 15.58 -5.77 -5.78
N GLY A 123 14.42 -5.58 -6.40
CA GLY A 123 14.00 -4.31 -7.01
C GLY A 123 14.67 -3.97 -8.35
N ASP A 124 15.34 -4.96 -8.97
CA ASP A 124 15.97 -4.78 -10.29
C ASP A 124 14.91 -4.53 -11.36
N ILE A 125 13.78 -5.23 -11.26
CA ILE A 125 12.62 -5.06 -12.14
C ILE A 125 11.35 -4.82 -11.34
N ASN A 126 10.43 -4.07 -11.95
CA ASN A 126 9.07 -3.91 -11.48
C ASN A 126 8.25 -5.16 -11.81
N TYR A 127 8.30 -5.64 -13.07
CA TYR A 127 7.63 -6.87 -13.51
C TYR A 127 8.20 -7.40 -14.84
N TYR A 128 7.52 -8.37 -15.50
CA TYR A 128 7.85 -8.82 -16.85
C TYR A 128 6.84 -8.34 -17.91
N VAL A 129 7.30 -8.30 -19.17
CA VAL A 129 6.50 -8.01 -20.36
C VAL A 129 6.59 -9.19 -21.32
N LEU A 130 5.45 -9.63 -21.86
CA LEU A 130 5.47 -10.61 -22.93
C LEU A 130 5.84 -9.91 -24.24
N LYS A 131 6.83 -10.43 -24.96
CA LYS A 131 7.21 -9.91 -26.29
C LYS A 131 6.00 -9.99 -27.24
N PRO A 132 5.78 -8.97 -28.11
CA PRO A 132 4.66 -8.98 -29.04
C PRO A 132 4.81 -10.11 -30.06
N TRP A 133 3.76 -10.90 -30.25
CA TRP A 133 3.76 -12.03 -31.19
C TRP A 133 2.84 -11.82 -32.39
N ILE A 134 2.04 -10.75 -32.38
CA ILE A 134 1.22 -10.27 -33.50
C ILE A 134 1.46 -8.76 -33.72
N GLU A 135 1.02 -8.25 -34.87
CA GLU A 135 0.90 -6.80 -35.08
C GLU A 135 -0.28 -6.27 -34.25
N ARG A 136 -0.13 -5.09 -33.64
CA ARG A 136 -1.13 -4.49 -32.73
C ARG A 136 -1.42 -5.38 -31.52
N ASP A 137 -0.37 -5.80 -30.84
CA ASP A 137 -0.47 -6.65 -29.67
C ASP A 137 -0.97 -5.84 -28.46
N GLU A 138 -2.29 -5.81 -28.27
CA GLU A 138 -2.94 -5.07 -27.20
C GLU A 138 -2.50 -5.52 -25.79
N LEU A 139 -2.09 -6.79 -25.63
CA LEU A 139 -1.58 -7.25 -24.34
C LEU A 139 -0.21 -6.61 -24.07
N PHE A 140 0.67 -6.57 -25.06
CA PHE A 140 1.94 -5.87 -24.97
C PHE A 140 1.72 -4.38 -24.66
N HIS A 141 0.86 -3.70 -25.43
CA HIS A 141 0.57 -2.27 -25.25
C HIS A 141 0.01 -1.95 -23.87
N ARG A 142 -1.01 -2.69 -23.43
CA ARG A 142 -1.59 -2.51 -22.08
C ARG A 142 -0.52 -2.65 -21.00
N THR A 143 0.36 -3.63 -21.14
CA THR A 143 1.42 -3.89 -20.16
C THR A 143 2.42 -2.76 -20.11
N VAL A 144 2.87 -2.25 -21.26
CA VAL A 144 3.78 -1.11 -21.30
C VAL A 144 3.10 0.16 -20.78
N ALA A 145 1.83 0.36 -21.10
CA ALA A 145 1.04 1.50 -20.62
C ALA A 145 0.95 1.53 -19.08
N GLU A 146 0.87 0.37 -18.42
CA GLU A 146 0.91 0.28 -16.95
C GLU A 146 2.25 0.83 -16.41
N PHE A 147 3.40 0.46 -16.99
CA PHE A 147 4.70 1.03 -16.60
C PHE A 147 4.81 2.53 -16.89
N VAL A 148 4.33 2.97 -18.05
CA VAL A 148 4.33 4.39 -18.41
C VAL A 148 3.48 5.20 -17.44
N GLN A 149 2.31 4.70 -17.05
CA GLN A 149 1.45 5.32 -16.05
C GLN A 149 2.12 5.37 -14.68
N GLU A 150 2.77 4.29 -14.25
CA GLU A 150 3.50 4.29 -12.98
C GLU A 150 4.69 5.25 -12.98
N TRP A 151 5.42 5.36 -14.10
CA TRP A 151 6.53 6.31 -14.25
C TRP A 151 6.01 7.75 -14.22
N SER A 152 4.98 8.04 -15.01
CA SER A 152 4.41 9.40 -15.11
C SER A 152 3.83 9.89 -13.80
N ARG A 153 3.43 8.99 -12.87
CA ARG A 153 3.01 9.30 -11.49
C ARG A 153 4.12 9.80 -10.57
N ASN A 154 5.39 9.53 -10.88
CA ASN A 154 6.55 9.97 -10.10
C ASN A 154 7.25 11.19 -10.69
N GLU A 155 6.90 11.59 -11.91
CA GLU A 155 7.49 12.74 -12.60
C GLU A 155 7.34 14.05 -11.80
N VAL A 156 8.48 14.68 -11.49
CA VAL A 156 8.57 15.83 -10.57
C VAL A 156 8.02 17.11 -11.21
N ASP A 157 8.19 17.28 -12.52
CA ASP A 157 7.85 18.52 -13.24
C ASP A 157 6.37 18.65 -13.61
N ASN A 158 5.58 17.59 -13.44
CA ASN A 158 4.18 17.61 -13.81
C ASN A 158 3.37 18.45 -12.81
N LEU A 159 2.54 19.37 -13.32
CA LEU A 159 1.46 19.98 -12.54
C LEU A 159 0.42 18.88 -12.30
N ARG A 160 0.59 18.20 -11.17
CA ARG A 160 -0.31 17.15 -10.70
C ARG A 160 -1.72 17.70 -10.51
N GLU A 161 -2.67 16.80 -10.45
CA GLU A 161 -4.08 17.09 -10.26
C GLU A 161 -4.35 17.88 -8.98
N VAL A 162 -3.51 17.69 -7.95
CA VAL A 162 -3.44 18.52 -6.74
C VAL A 162 -2.00 19.00 -6.51
N VAL A 163 -1.81 20.28 -6.22
CA VAL A 163 -0.52 20.88 -5.88
C VAL A 163 -0.59 21.45 -4.46
N VAL A 164 0.31 21.03 -3.58
CA VAL A 164 0.46 21.55 -2.22
C VAL A 164 1.68 22.45 -2.19
N VAL A 165 1.50 23.73 -1.89
CA VAL A 165 2.59 24.69 -1.66
C VAL A 165 2.68 24.98 -0.17
N ALA A 166 3.82 24.69 0.44
CA ALA A 166 4.05 24.91 1.87
C ALA A 166 5.55 24.93 2.17
N ASP A 167 5.96 25.45 3.33
CA ASP A 167 7.32 25.25 3.82
C ASP A 167 7.66 23.76 3.93
N GLU A 168 8.91 23.38 3.61
CA GLU A 168 9.35 21.99 3.63
C GLU A 168 9.20 21.34 5.00
N ARG A 169 9.22 22.12 6.09
CA ARG A 169 9.09 21.66 7.48
C ARG A 169 7.69 21.87 8.03
N SER A 170 6.73 22.33 7.22
CA SER A 170 5.35 22.55 7.66
C SER A 170 4.70 21.23 8.10
N PRO A 171 4.33 21.08 9.39
CA PRO A 171 3.65 19.87 9.86
C PRO A 171 2.32 19.65 9.15
N ARG A 172 1.58 20.74 8.87
CA ARG A 172 0.31 20.68 8.13
C ARG A 172 0.53 20.32 6.66
N GLY A 173 1.54 20.90 6.01
CA GLY A 173 1.91 20.54 4.63
C GLY A 173 2.23 19.05 4.49
N HIS A 174 2.99 18.49 5.45
CA HIS A 174 3.25 17.05 5.50
C HIS A 174 2.00 16.20 5.76
N ALA A 175 1.11 16.65 6.65
CA ALA A 175 -0.15 15.94 6.92
C ALA A 175 -1.02 15.83 5.66
N ILE A 176 -1.19 16.93 4.92
CA ILE A 176 -1.95 16.95 3.65
C ILE A 176 -1.26 16.10 2.59
N ARG A 177 0.07 16.19 2.46
CA ARG A 177 0.82 15.29 1.55
C ARG A 177 0.55 13.82 1.88
N GLY A 178 0.59 13.46 3.16
CA GLY A 178 0.29 12.11 3.63
C GLY A 178 -1.16 11.69 3.32
N LEU A 179 -2.12 12.59 3.52
CA LEU A 179 -3.53 12.38 3.19
C LEU A 179 -3.74 12.03 1.71
N LEU A 180 -3.18 12.86 0.81
CA LEU A 180 -3.31 12.69 -0.64
C LEU A 180 -2.68 11.36 -1.09
N VAL A 181 -1.48 11.06 -0.61
CA VAL A 181 -0.78 9.80 -0.91
C VAL A 181 -1.58 8.58 -0.44
N ARG A 182 -2.08 8.58 0.80
CA ARG A 182 -2.84 7.45 1.35
C ARG A 182 -4.17 7.20 0.62
N ASN A 183 -4.77 8.25 0.06
CA ASN A 183 -6.01 8.13 -0.72
C ASN A 183 -5.77 7.95 -2.23
N GLY A 184 -4.51 7.77 -2.66
CA GLY A 184 -4.16 7.60 -4.07
C GLY A 184 -4.49 8.80 -4.94
N ILE A 185 -4.58 10.00 -4.35
CA ILE A 185 -4.82 11.26 -5.06
C ILE A 185 -3.49 11.74 -5.64
N PRO A 186 -3.35 11.77 -6.98
CA PRO A 186 -2.13 12.27 -7.60
C PRO A 186 -1.84 13.70 -7.17
N SER A 187 -0.67 13.91 -6.59
CA SER A 187 -0.33 15.21 -5.99
C SER A 187 1.14 15.56 -6.10
N ALA A 188 1.41 16.87 -6.12
CA ALA A 188 2.73 17.47 -6.14
C ALA A 188 2.91 18.30 -4.87
N PHE A 189 3.99 18.07 -4.13
CA PHE A 189 4.41 18.98 -3.06
C PHE A 189 5.47 19.94 -3.60
N ARG A 190 5.31 21.22 -3.31
CA ARG A 190 6.19 22.31 -3.74
C ARG A 190 6.61 23.10 -2.52
N ALA A 191 7.87 22.93 -2.11
CA ALA A 191 8.41 23.67 -0.99
C ALA A 191 8.49 25.17 -1.34
N THR A 192 8.04 26.06 -0.45
CA THR A 192 8.20 27.50 -0.63
C THR A 192 9.67 27.88 -0.86
N GLY A 193 9.91 28.89 -1.69
CA GLY A 193 11.26 29.30 -2.09
C GLY A 193 11.96 28.41 -3.13
N THR A 194 11.26 27.41 -3.68
CA THR A 194 11.76 26.63 -4.83
C THR A 194 11.27 27.21 -6.16
N PRO A 195 12.04 27.09 -7.27
CA PRO A 195 11.60 27.60 -8.58
C PRO A 195 10.24 27.05 -9.05
N LEU A 196 9.94 25.79 -8.71
CA LEU A 196 8.66 25.17 -9.05
C LEU A 196 7.51 25.73 -8.20
N ALA A 197 7.75 26.07 -6.93
CA ALA A 197 6.75 26.78 -6.13
C ALA A 197 6.50 28.18 -6.68
N ASP A 198 7.55 28.91 -7.06
CA ASP A 198 7.42 30.27 -7.62
C ASP A 198 6.59 30.27 -8.92
N LEU A 199 6.73 29.24 -9.76
CA LEU A 199 5.89 29.08 -10.95
C LEU A 199 4.41 28.93 -10.59
N VAL A 200 4.10 28.06 -9.64
CA VAL A 200 2.73 27.83 -9.15
C VAL A 200 2.16 29.11 -8.51
N LEU A 201 2.95 29.78 -7.67
CA LEU A 201 2.54 31.02 -6.98
C LEU A 201 2.23 32.15 -7.95
N ARG A 202 3.00 32.28 -9.05
CA ARG A 202 2.69 33.23 -10.13
C ARG A 202 1.41 32.88 -10.86
N GLU A 203 1.15 31.59 -11.08
CA GLU A 203 -0.08 31.12 -11.73
C GLU A 203 -1.32 31.38 -10.85
N LEU A 204 -1.13 31.37 -9.53
CA LEU A 204 -2.16 31.67 -8.53
C LEU A 204 -2.37 33.17 -8.25
N ASP A 205 -1.51 34.06 -8.78
CA ASP A 205 -1.42 35.48 -8.38
C ASP A 205 -1.18 35.66 -6.87
N GLU A 206 -0.40 34.75 -6.27
CA GLU A 206 -0.08 34.68 -4.84
C GLU A 206 1.44 34.77 -4.64
N PRO A 207 2.08 35.94 -4.81
CA PRO A 207 3.54 36.05 -4.84
C PRO A 207 4.23 35.76 -3.50
N ASP A 208 3.49 35.84 -2.38
CA ASP A 208 4.00 35.53 -1.04
C ASP A 208 2.91 34.83 -0.21
N PRO A 209 2.94 33.49 -0.11
CA PRO A 209 1.99 32.73 0.71
C PRO A 209 2.27 32.84 2.22
N GLY A 210 3.34 33.51 2.65
CA GLY A 210 3.76 33.52 4.06
C GLY A 210 3.96 32.11 4.60
N ASP A 211 3.41 31.84 5.80
CA ASP A 211 3.45 30.53 6.46
C ASP A 211 2.25 29.62 6.10
N HIS A 212 1.37 30.07 5.19
CA HIS A 212 0.16 29.33 4.83
C HIS A 212 0.47 28.07 4.02
N VAL A 213 -0.31 27.02 4.25
CA VAL A 213 -0.35 25.83 3.40
C VAL A 213 -1.41 26.04 2.32
N LEU A 214 -0.97 26.16 1.07
CA LEU A 214 -1.85 26.26 -0.07
C LEU A 214 -2.10 24.89 -0.69
N VAL A 215 -3.36 24.59 -1.01
CA VAL A 215 -3.74 23.41 -1.80
C VAL A 215 -4.49 23.89 -3.03
N TRP A 216 -3.90 23.65 -4.19
CA TRP A 216 -4.45 24.05 -5.48
C TRP A 216 -4.80 22.84 -6.33
N MET A 217 -5.95 22.88 -7.00
CA MET A 217 -6.46 21.77 -7.83
C MET A 217 -6.60 22.22 -9.30
N PRO A 218 -5.48 22.34 -10.04
CA PRO A 218 -5.51 22.84 -11.42
C PRO A 218 -6.36 21.98 -12.36
N ALA A 219 -6.39 20.66 -12.14
CA ALA A 219 -7.11 19.73 -12.99
C ALA A 219 -8.63 19.74 -12.77
N ILE A 220 -9.13 20.30 -11.66
CA ILE A 220 -10.54 20.26 -11.27
C ILE A 220 -11.01 21.67 -10.87
N GLY A 221 -11.26 22.51 -11.87
CA GLY A 221 -11.86 23.84 -11.68
C GLY A 221 -10.93 24.90 -11.08
N GLY A 222 -9.68 24.58 -10.77
CA GLY A 222 -8.67 25.54 -10.29
C GLY A 222 -8.87 25.99 -8.85
N THR A 223 -9.61 25.23 -8.03
CA THR A 223 -9.88 25.57 -6.62
C THR A 223 -8.58 25.76 -5.85
N LEU A 224 -8.47 26.89 -5.14
CA LEU A 224 -7.39 27.19 -4.21
C LEU A 224 -7.92 27.22 -2.78
N LEU A 225 -7.32 26.42 -1.90
CA LEU A 225 -7.59 26.38 -0.48
C LEU A 225 -6.40 26.92 0.31
N ARG A 226 -6.67 27.67 1.38
CA ARG A 226 -5.66 28.20 2.32
C ARG A 226 -5.85 27.55 3.69
N ASP A 227 -4.81 26.91 4.19
CA ASP A 227 -4.80 26.12 5.43
C ASP A 227 -6.00 25.17 5.59
N PRO A 228 -6.36 24.38 4.55
CA PRO A 228 -7.55 23.55 4.65
C PRO A 228 -7.38 22.43 5.67
N THR A 229 -8.49 22.00 6.26
CA THR A 229 -8.66 20.73 6.96
C THR A 229 -8.67 19.55 5.97
N ASP A 230 -8.50 18.32 6.47
CA ASP A 230 -8.53 17.12 5.63
C ASP A 230 -9.90 16.95 4.94
N ALA A 231 -10.98 17.35 5.62
CA ALA A 231 -12.33 17.33 5.09
C ALA A 231 -12.51 18.34 3.94
N GLU A 232 -12.01 19.58 4.08
CA GLU A 232 -12.10 20.59 3.02
C GLU A 232 -11.30 20.18 1.77
N VAL A 233 -10.11 19.56 1.95
CA VAL A 233 -9.36 18.99 0.82
C VAL A 233 -10.16 17.89 0.13
N ALA A 234 -10.77 16.98 0.91
CA ALA A 234 -11.58 15.90 0.37
C ALA A 234 -12.81 16.43 -0.39
N GLU A 235 -13.55 17.40 0.18
CA GLU A 235 -14.74 17.99 -0.45
C GLU A 235 -14.40 18.74 -1.74
N ALA A 236 -13.31 19.52 -1.75
CA ALA A 236 -12.84 20.18 -2.96
C ALA A 236 -12.44 19.19 -4.07
N TRP A 237 -11.95 18.01 -3.70
CA TRP A 237 -11.67 16.90 -4.63
C TRP A 237 -12.94 16.16 -5.08
N GLY A 238 -14.10 16.47 -4.53
CA GLY A 238 -15.37 15.82 -4.84
C GLY A 238 -15.67 14.58 -4.00
N VAL A 239 -14.98 14.39 -2.88
CA VAL A 239 -15.24 13.32 -1.90
C VAL A 239 -16.27 13.80 -0.89
N ARG A 240 -17.27 12.95 -0.62
CA ARG A 240 -18.36 13.27 0.30
C ARG A 240 -17.92 13.08 1.76
N THR A 241 -18.01 14.15 2.56
CA THR A 241 -17.70 14.12 4.01
C THR A 241 -18.91 14.42 4.90
N THR A 242 -20.09 14.61 4.29
CA THR A 242 -21.36 14.92 4.97
C THR A 242 -22.49 14.03 4.47
N LEU A 243 -23.50 13.83 5.33
CA LEU A 243 -24.75 13.15 4.98
C LEU A 243 -25.88 14.18 4.89
N LYS A 244 -26.82 13.94 3.96
CA LYS A 244 -28.08 14.69 3.90
C LYS A 244 -29.00 14.18 5.00
N ASP A 245 -29.87 15.02 5.54
CA ASP A 245 -30.76 14.64 6.66
C ASP A 245 -31.72 13.51 6.31
N GLU A 246 -32.12 13.39 5.04
CA GLU A 246 -32.96 12.29 4.53
C GLU A 246 -32.20 10.94 4.42
N GLN A 247 -30.87 10.93 4.62
CA GLN A 247 -29.99 9.77 4.44
C GLN A 247 -29.29 9.38 5.75
N ARG A 248 -30.07 9.21 6.82
CA ARG A 248 -29.58 8.86 8.16
C ARG A 248 -30.00 7.47 8.65
N GLU A 249 -30.70 6.71 7.82
CA GLU A 249 -31.12 5.33 8.13
C GLU A 249 -30.60 4.37 7.07
N PHE A 250 -29.96 3.29 7.52
CA PHE A 250 -29.34 2.28 6.67
C PHE A 250 -29.73 0.86 7.10
N ASP A 251 -29.71 -0.09 6.18
CA ASP A 251 -29.80 -1.50 6.55
C ASP A 251 -28.50 -1.93 7.23
N VAL A 252 -27.36 -1.45 6.72
CA VAL A 252 -26.03 -1.84 7.19
C VAL A 252 -25.12 -0.63 7.34
N LEU A 253 -24.55 -0.47 8.54
CA LEU A 253 -23.42 0.42 8.79
C LEU A 253 -22.13 -0.39 8.84
N VAL A 254 -21.19 -0.09 7.95
CA VAL A 254 -19.85 -0.67 7.91
C VAL A 254 -18.87 0.35 8.51
N ILE A 255 -18.17 -0.04 9.57
CA ILE A 255 -17.19 0.83 10.24
C ILE A 255 -15.78 0.37 9.84
N GLY A 256 -15.13 1.15 8.98
CA GLY A 256 -13.83 0.87 8.38
C GLY A 256 -13.91 0.61 6.87
N GLY A 257 -13.07 1.29 6.10
CA GLY A 257 -12.94 1.22 4.65
C GLY A 257 -11.73 0.41 4.18
N GLY A 258 -11.23 -0.52 5.00
CA GLY A 258 -10.21 -1.50 4.60
C GLY A 258 -10.76 -2.61 3.69
N PRO A 259 -9.94 -3.61 3.29
CA PRO A 259 -10.38 -4.66 2.37
C PRO A 259 -11.63 -5.42 2.81
N ALA A 260 -11.78 -5.69 4.12
CA ALA A 260 -12.99 -6.33 4.65
C ALA A 260 -14.22 -5.42 4.50
N GLY A 261 -14.11 -4.16 4.88
CA GLY A 261 -15.23 -3.22 4.80
C GLY A 261 -15.65 -2.90 3.37
N LEU A 262 -14.68 -2.75 2.46
CA LEU A 262 -14.95 -2.59 1.03
C LEU A 262 -15.64 -3.82 0.44
N ALA A 263 -15.20 -5.03 0.80
CA ALA A 263 -15.88 -6.25 0.37
C ALA A 263 -17.32 -6.31 0.91
N THR A 264 -17.53 -5.98 2.18
CA THR A 264 -18.88 -5.87 2.75
C THR A 264 -19.73 -4.85 2.00
N ALA A 265 -19.17 -3.68 1.68
CA ALA A 265 -19.88 -2.64 0.95
C ALA A 265 -20.29 -3.06 -0.46
N VAL A 266 -19.40 -3.73 -1.20
CA VAL A 266 -19.68 -4.30 -2.52
C VAL A 266 -20.84 -5.28 -2.43
N TYR A 267 -20.72 -6.29 -1.56
CA TYR A 267 -21.70 -7.37 -1.49
C TYR A 267 -23.05 -6.87 -0.97
N ALA A 268 -23.07 -6.12 0.13
CA ALA A 268 -24.31 -5.59 0.71
C ALA A 268 -25.08 -4.71 -0.28
N SER A 269 -24.38 -3.80 -0.96
CA SER A 269 -25.03 -2.90 -1.93
C SER A 269 -25.47 -3.64 -3.20
N SER A 270 -24.67 -4.61 -3.68
CA SER A 270 -25.05 -5.43 -4.84
C SER A 270 -26.27 -6.32 -4.59
N GLU A 271 -26.51 -6.69 -3.33
CA GLU A 271 -27.68 -7.46 -2.88
C GLU A 271 -28.86 -6.56 -2.46
N GLY A 272 -28.76 -5.25 -2.68
CA GLY A 272 -29.85 -4.29 -2.52
C GLY A 272 -30.01 -3.70 -1.11
N LEU A 273 -29.04 -3.90 -0.21
CA LEU A 273 -29.06 -3.29 1.12
C LEU A 273 -28.61 -1.82 1.06
N SER A 274 -29.36 -0.94 1.74
CA SER A 274 -28.91 0.44 1.96
C SER A 274 -27.69 0.43 2.87
N THR A 275 -26.52 0.74 2.30
CA THR A 275 -25.22 0.54 2.97
C THR A 275 -24.50 1.87 3.16
N LEU A 276 -24.05 2.15 4.39
CA LEU A 276 -23.15 3.25 4.73
C LEU A 276 -21.80 2.69 5.17
N VAL A 277 -20.71 3.18 4.59
CA VAL A 277 -19.34 2.93 5.03
C VAL A 277 -18.80 4.20 5.67
N VAL A 278 -18.32 4.11 6.90
CA VAL A 278 -17.64 5.21 7.60
C VAL A 278 -16.15 4.88 7.72
N GLU A 279 -15.30 5.75 7.17
CA GLU A 279 -13.85 5.59 7.18
C GLU A 279 -13.18 6.86 7.72
N ARG A 280 -12.30 6.68 8.71
CA ARG A 280 -11.68 7.76 9.48
C ARG A 280 -10.55 8.48 8.73
N GLU A 281 -9.80 7.77 7.89
CA GLU A 281 -8.53 8.24 7.34
C GLU A 281 -8.45 8.05 5.83
N ALA A 282 -8.53 6.81 5.36
CA ALA A 282 -8.30 6.51 3.95
C ALA A 282 -8.91 5.18 3.54
N ILE A 283 -9.46 5.16 2.34
CA ILE A 283 -9.89 3.93 1.68
C ILE A 283 -8.69 2.97 1.55
N GLY A 284 -8.90 1.72 1.93
CA GLY A 284 -7.89 0.67 1.94
C GLY A 284 -7.30 0.36 3.31
N GLY A 285 -7.48 1.24 4.31
CA GLY A 285 -6.94 1.05 5.65
C GLY A 285 -5.44 0.68 5.64
N GLN A 286 -5.00 -0.23 6.51
CA GLN A 286 -3.60 -0.69 6.53
C GLN A 286 -3.16 -1.35 5.21
N ALA A 287 -4.06 -2.05 4.52
CA ALA A 287 -3.68 -2.68 3.26
C ALA A 287 -3.30 -1.63 2.22
N GLY A 288 -3.92 -0.44 2.27
CA GLY A 288 -3.63 0.69 1.39
C GLY A 288 -2.16 1.14 1.37
N THR A 289 -1.43 0.94 2.47
CA THR A 289 0.01 1.29 2.56
C THR A 289 0.94 0.21 2.01
N SER A 290 0.40 -0.93 1.58
CA SER A 290 1.21 -2.01 0.99
C SER A 290 1.72 -1.59 -0.39
N SER A 291 3.03 -1.52 -0.56
CA SER A 291 3.66 -1.18 -1.84
C SER A 291 3.31 -2.18 -2.94
N LEU A 292 3.21 -3.48 -2.62
CA LEU A 292 2.83 -4.50 -3.59
C LEU A 292 2.27 -5.76 -2.91
N ILE A 293 1.09 -6.21 -3.32
CA ILE A 293 0.43 -7.44 -2.87
C ILE A 293 0.54 -8.48 -3.99
N ARG A 294 1.41 -9.48 -3.82
CA ARG A 294 1.68 -10.52 -4.84
C ARG A 294 0.84 -11.78 -4.69
N ASN A 295 0.21 -11.97 -3.54
CA ASN A 295 -0.51 -13.20 -3.18
C ASN A 295 -2.04 -13.02 -3.21
N TYR A 296 -2.54 -11.98 -3.89
CA TYR A 296 -3.96 -11.78 -4.10
C TYR A 296 -4.37 -12.36 -5.47
N LEU A 297 -5.27 -13.34 -5.44
CA LEU A 297 -5.68 -14.07 -6.63
C LEU A 297 -6.31 -13.14 -7.67
N GLY A 298 -5.94 -13.33 -8.95
CA GLY A 298 -6.44 -12.53 -10.07
C GLY A 298 -5.52 -11.38 -10.50
N PHE A 299 -4.52 -11.01 -9.69
CA PHE A 299 -3.52 -10.00 -10.03
C PHE A 299 -2.16 -10.66 -10.25
N SER A 300 -1.94 -11.20 -11.45
CA SER A 300 -0.70 -11.91 -11.79
C SER A 300 0.54 -11.04 -11.56
N ARG A 301 0.44 -9.73 -11.81
CA ARG A 301 1.50 -8.74 -11.58
C ARG A 301 1.69 -8.30 -10.14
N GLY A 302 0.89 -8.85 -9.23
CA GLY A 302 0.58 -8.20 -7.98
C GLY A 302 -0.25 -6.93 -8.21
N VAL A 303 -0.67 -6.32 -7.11
CA VAL A 303 -1.43 -5.07 -7.10
C VAL A 303 -1.00 -4.26 -5.90
N THR A 304 -0.88 -2.95 -6.03
CA THR A 304 -0.63 -2.10 -4.86
C THR A 304 -1.83 -2.13 -3.93
N GLY A 305 -1.60 -1.93 -2.64
CA GLY A 305 -2.67 -1.88 -1.65
C GLY A 305 -3.72 -0.82 -1.94
N SER A 306 -3.24 0.39 -2.28
CA SER A 306 -4.08 1.53 -2.64
C SER A 306 -4.91 1.26 -3.89
N GLU A 307 -4.33 0.63 -4.91
CA GLU A 307 -5.06 0.29 -6.14
C GLU A 307 -6.16 -0.75 -5.89
N LEU A 308 -5.86 -1.80 -5.12
CA LEU A 308 -6.85 -2.81 -4.76
C LEU A 308 -8.04 -2.16 -4.03
N ALA A 309 -7.76 -1.26 -3.10
CA ALA A 309 -8.77 -0.54 -2.34
C ALA A 309 -9.60 0.41 -3.23
N GLN A 310 -8.94 1.17 -4.11
CA GLN A 310 -9.61 2.09 -5.02
C GLN A 310 -10.56 1.35 -5.97
N ARG A 311 -10.14 0.21 -6.53
CA ARG A 311 -11.00 -0.65 -7.36
C ARG A 311 -12.20 -1.17 -6.58
N GLY A 312 -12.01 -1.60 -5.33
CA GLY A 312 -13.10 -2.04 -4.45
C GLY A 312 -14.08 -0.92 -4.09
N TYR A 313 -13.58 0.28 -3.79
CA TYR A 313 -14.39 1.47 -3.56
C TYR A 313 -15.25 1.82 -4.78
N GLN A 314 -14.65 1.88 -5.97
CA GLN A 314 -15.38 2.17 -7.21
C GLN A 314 -16.48 1.15 -7.47
N GLN A 315 -16.21 -0.14 -7.22
CA GLN A 315 -17.20 -1.20 -7.38
C GLN A 315 -18.38 -1.01 -6.41
N ALA A 316 -18.11 -0.78 -5.13
CA ALA A 316 -19.15 -0.55 -4.12
C ALA A 316 -19.96 0.72 -4.43
N TRP A 317 -19.30 1.78 -4.86
CA TRP A 317 -19.93 3.05 -5.25
C TRP A 317 -20.89 2.87 -6.44
N VAL A 318 -20.49 2.12 -7.47
CA VAL A 318 -21.37 1.80 -8.61
C VAL A 318 -22.62 1.02 -8.18
N PHE A 319 -22.50 0.16 -7.15
CA PHE A 319 -23.65 -0.55 -6.58
C PHE A 319 -24.51 0.32 -5.63
N GLY A 320 -24.13 1.57 -5.37
CA GLY A 320 -24.92 2.50 -4.56
C GLY A 320 -24.52 2.57 -3.08
N ALA A 321 -23.36 2.02 -2.70
CA ALA A 321 -22.84 2.21 -1.36
C ALA A 321 -22.61 3.70 -1.06
N HIS A 322 -23.02 4.15 0.13
CA HIS A 322 -22.71 5.48 0.63
C HIS A 322 -21.38 5.42 1.37
N PHE A 323 -20.50 6.37 1.08
CA PHE A 323 -19.23 6.52 1.77
C PHE A 323 -19.19 7.85 2.50
N LEU A 324 -18.74 7.78 3.74
CA LEU A 324 -18.46 8.93 4.58
C LEU A 324 -17.00 8.85 5.01
N LEU A 325 -16.15 9.55 4.27
CA LEU A 325 -14.70 9.53 4.46
C LEU A 325 -14.26 10.69 5.36
N MET A 326 -13.11 10.55 6.01
CA MET A 326 -12.58 11.52 6.99
C MET A 326 -13.50 11.72 8.19
N ARG A 327 -14.21 10.65 8.59
CA ARG A 327 -15.18 10.68 9.70
C ARG A 327 -15.01 9.45 10.59
N GLU A 328 -15.14 9.66 11.89
CA GLU A 328 -15.01 8.60 12.89
C GLU A 328 -16.34 8.35 13.59
N VAL A 329 -16.66 7.07 13.82
CA VAL A 329 -17.73 6.69 14.73
C VAL A 329 -17.21 6.80 16.15
N LEU A 330 -17.77 7.74 16.92
CA LEU A 330 -17.35 8.06 18.28
C LEU A 330 -18.07 7.20 19.32
N LYS A 331 -19.32 6.82 19.03
CA LYS A 331 -20.18 6.05 19.93
C LYS A 331 -21.10 5.13 19.14
N LEU A 332 -21.37 3.96 19.70
CA LEU A 332 -22.33 2.99 19.17
C LEU A 332 -23.21 2.47 20.31
N ASP A 333 -24.52 2.65 20.20
CA ASP A 333 -25.50 2.12 21.14
C ASP A 333 -26.55 1.26 20.39
N GLN A 334 -27.27 0.40 21.11
CA GLN A 334 -28.42 -0.32 20.57
C GLN A 334 -29.70 0.25 21.20
N GLU A 335 -30.65 0.68 20.38
CA GLU A 335 -31.91 1.30 20.80
C GLU A 335 -33.05 0.88 19.87
N GLY A 336 -34.16 0.38 20.44
CA GLY A 336 -35.37 0.10 19.67
C GLY A 336 -35.23 -0.95 18.56
N GLY A 337 -34.29 -1.89 18.69
CA GLY A 337 -34.01 -2.90 17.64
C GLY A 337 -33.10 -2.41 16.50
N HIS A 338 -32.55 -1.21 16.64
CA HIS A 338 -31.57 -0.62 15.72
C HIS A 338 -30.28 -0.27 16.46
N PHE A 339 -29.22 -0.05 15.69
CA PHE A 339 -27.99 0.56 16.16
C PHE A 339 -28.03 2.06 15.91
N ARG A 340 -27.61 2.82 16.93
CA ARG A 340 -27.46 4.27 16.88
C ARG A 340 -25.97 4.59 16.96
N ALA A 341 -25.41 5.17 15.90
CA ALA A 341 -24.02 5.56 15.81
C ALA A 341 -23.88 7.09 15.82
N GLU A 342 -23.01 7.61 16.67
CA GLU A 342 -22.61 9.02 16.67
C GLU A 342 -21.35 9.18 15.81
N ILE A 343 -21.47 9.93 14.73
CA ILE A 343 -20.36 10.19 13.80
C ILE A 343 -19.86 11.62 14.03
N GLY A 344 -18.56 11.77 14.27
CA GLY A 344 -17.92 13.07 14.49
C GLY A 344 -18.24 14.05 13.36
N ASP A 345 -18.57 15.29 13.69
CA ASP A 345 -18.90 16.39 12.76
C ASP A 345 -20.09 16.14 11.79
N VAL A 346 -20.80 15.02 11.93
CA VAL A 346 -21.95 14.63 11.07
C VAL A 346 -23.21 14.35 11.89
N GLY A 347 -23.05 13.90 13.13
CA GLY A 347 -24.13 13.60 14.06
C GLY A 347 -24.60 12.16 13.97
N GLU A 348 -25.86 11.94 14.33
CA GLU A 348 -26.43 10.59 14.48
C GLU A 348 -26.78 9.94 13.14
N VAL A 349 -26.50 8.63 13.07
CA VAL A 349 -26.97 7.70 12.03
C VAL A 349 -27.53 6.44 12.68
N ARG A 350 -28.57 5.87 12.06
CA ARG A 350 -29.19 4.61 12.48
C ARG A 350 -28.94 3.50 11.47
N ALA A 351 -28.71 2.29 11.96
CA ALA A 351 -28.56 1.11 11.13
C ALA A 351 -29.26 -0.11 11.73
N ARG A 352 -29.79 -1.00 10.90
CA ARG A 352 -30.41 -2.25 11.38
C ARG A 352 -29.35 -3.29 11.80
N ALA A 353 -28.24 -3.35 11.06
CA ALA A 353 -27.07 -4.15 11.38
C ALA A 353 -25.78 -3.32 11.30
N VAL A 354 -24.74 -3.75 12.01
CA VAL A 354 -23.43 -3.09 11.98
C VAL A 354 -22.35 -4.12 11.68
N VAL A 355 -21.40 -3.78 10.82
CA VAL A 355 -20.22 -4.59 10.52
C VAL A 355 -18.97 -3.81 10.93
N LEU A 356 -18.28 -4.29 11.97
CA LEU A 356 -16.98 -3.78 12.40
C LEU A 356 -15.90 -4.34 11.48
N ALA A 357 -15.32 -3.46 10.66
CA ALA A 357 -14.29 -3.78 9.67
C ALA A 357 -13.05 -2.87 9.82
N MET A 358 -12.77 -2.42 11.05
CA MET A 358 -11.77 -1.40 11.38
C MET A 358 -10.31 -1.88 11.26
N GLY A 359 -10.10 -3.18 11.03
CA GLY A 359 -8.77 -3.77 10.96
C GLY A 359 -8.00 -3.65 12.27
N VAL A 360 -6.69 -3.40 12.17
CA VAL A 360 -5.77 -3.17 13.29
C VAL A 360 -4.75 -2.11 12.90
N ALA A 361 -4.09 -1.49 13.87
CA ALA A 361 -2.85 -0.75 13.64
C ALA A 361 -1.65 -1.58 14.11
N TYR A 362 -0.63 -1.74 13.25
CA TYR A 362 0.63 -2.34 13.70
C TYR A 362 1.32 -1.44 14.70
N ARG A 363 1.88 -2.03 15.74
CA ARG A 363 2.78 -1.31 16.64
C ARG A 363 4.05 -0.95 15.88
N ARG A 364 4.38 0.35 15.88
CA ARG A 364 5.57 0.89 15.22
C ARG A 364 6.77 0.91 16.15
N LEU A 365 7.99 0.88 15.59
CA LEU A 365 9.22 1.08 16.37
C LEU A 365 9.37 2.54 16.83
N GLY A 366 8.84 3.48 16.06
CA GLY A 366 8.98 4.91 16.33
C GLY A 366 10.33 5.49 15.90
N VAL A 367 10.98 4.88 14.90
CA VAL A 367 12.30 5.29 14.37
C VAL A 367 12.09 5.90 12.98
N PRO A 368 12.11 7.25 12.83
CA PRO A 368 11.73 7.91 11.57
C PRO A 368 12.55 7.50 10.35
N ALA A 369 13.84 7.21 10.51
CA ALA A 369 14.70 6.77 9.42
C ALA A 369 14.27 5.41 8.84
N LEU A 370 13.84 4.49 9.70
CA LEU A 370 13.33 3.17 9.30
C LEU A 370 11.90 3.24 8.77
N GLU A 371 11.06 4.16 9.26
CA GLU A 371 9.71 4.35 8.71
C GLU A 371 9.74 4.72 7.22
N LYS A 372 10.73 5.52 6.80
CA LYS A 372 10.95 5.88 5.39
C LYS A 372 11.29 4.67 4.50
N LEU A 373 11.80 3.59 5.08
CA LEU A 373 12.19 2.36 4.38
C LEU A 373 11.11 1.28 4.45
N SER A 374 9.90 1.63 4.88
CA SER A 374 8.75 0.72 4.90
C SER A 374 8.45 0.19 3.49
N GLY A 375 8.46 -1.14 3.32
CA GLY A 375 8.32 -1.82 2.03
C GLY A 375 9.61 -1.89 1.20
N ALA A 376 10.69 -1.23 1.64
CA ALA A 376 12.01 -1.21 1.02
C ALA A 376 13.06 -1.75 2.01
N GLY A 377 12.83 -2.97 2.52
CA GLY A 377 13.66 -3.63 3.52
C GLY A 377 13.12 -3.54 4.95
N VAL A 378 12.17 -2.64 5.28
CA VAL A 378 11.46 -2.66 6.58
C VAL A 378 10.02 -3.14 6.41
N TYR A 379 9.60 -4.14 7.18
CA TYR A 379 8.31 -4.81 7.05
C TYR A 379 7.62 -4.94 8.40
N TYR A 380 6.32 -4.64 8.44
CA TYR A 380 5.47 -4.75 9.64
C TYR A 380 4.62 -6.04 9.61
N GLY A 381 5.23 -7.12 9.12
CA GLY A 381 4.67 -8.46 8.95
C GLY A 381 5.61 -9.33 8.12
N ALA A 382 5.49 -10.66 8.22
CA ALA A 382 6.29 -11.60 7.44
C ALA A 382 5.43 -12.33 6.40
N SER A 383 5.44 -11.87 5.15
CA SER A 383 4.84 -12.57 4.02
C SER A 383 5.85 -13.53 3.37
N VAL A 384 5.33 -14.60 2.78
CA VAL A 384 6.14 -15.61 2.06
C VAL A 384 6.92 -14.99 0.89
N SER A 385 6.35 -13.93 0.29
CA SER A 385 6.95 -13.23 -0.83
C SER A 385 8.19 -12.42 -0.44
N GLU A 386 8.20 -11.80 0.75
CA GLU A 386 9.42 -11.11 1.25
C GLU A 386 10.50 -12.11 1.65
N ALA A 387 10.12 -13.22 2.30
CA ALA A 387 11.07 -14.25 2.73
C ALA A 387 11.82 -14.88 1.55
N HIS A 388 11.13 -15.15 0.43
CA HIS A 388 11.78 -15.65 -0.77
C HIS A 388 12.74 -14.62 -1.38
N GLY A 389 12.41 -13.33 -1.26
CA GLY A 389 13.23 -12.25 -1.79
C GLY A 389 14.53 -12.00 -1.05
N LEU A 390 14.65 -12.51 0.18
CA LEU A 390 15.86 -12.45 1.00
C LEU A 390 16.69 -13.74 0.91
N THR A 391 16.53 -14.52 -0.16
CA THR A 391 17.31 -15.77 -0.34
C THR A 391 18.81 -15.45 -0.41
N GLY A 392 19.59 -16.01 0.52
CA GLY A 392 21.04 -15.76 0.63
C GLY A 392 21.45 -14.45 1.31
N LEU A 393 20.48 -13.66 1.81
CA LEU A 393 20.69 -12.36 2.45
C LEU A 393 20.47 -12.42 3.98
N ASP A 394 20.72 -11.31 4.69
CA ASP A 394 20.57 -11.24 6.14
C ASP A 394 19.28 -10.52 6.56
N ALA A 395 18.57 -11.11 7.52
CA ALA A 395 17.34 -10.56 8.05
C ALA A 395 17.41 -10.35 9.56
N CYS A 396 16.65 -9.38 10.08
CA CYS A 396 16.40 -9.18 11.50
C CYS A 396 14.89 -9.20 11.78
N VAL A 397 14.46 -9.94 12.79
CA VAL A 397 13.08 -9.98 13.29
C VAL A 397 13.05 -9.36 14.68
N VAL A 398 12.17 -8.39 14.90
CA VAL A 398 11.98 -7.75 16.21
C VAL A 398 10.66 -8.24 16.82
N GLY A 399 10.72 -8.96 17.94
CA GLY A 399 9.52 -9.42 18.65
C GLY A 399 9.73 -10.74 19.37
N ALA A 400 8.97 -10.99 20.44
CA ALA A 400 9.13 -12.17 21.31
C ALA A 400 7.91 -13.11 21.33
N GLY A 401 6.88 -12.83 20.54
CA GLY A 401 5.67 -13.67 20.48
C GLY A 401 5.77 -14.80 19.45
N ASN A 402 4.80 -15.72 19.47
CA ASN A 402 4.75 -16.86 18.53
C ASN A 402 4.86 -16.46 17.05
N SER A 403 4.22 -15.36 16.64
CA SER A 403 4.32 -14.87 15.25
C SER A 403 5.76 -14.48 14.87
N ALA A 404 6.53 -13.90 15.79
CA ALA A 404 7.94 -13.59 15.57
C ALA A 404 8.76 -14.88 15.43
N GLY A 405 8.54 -15.86 16.32
CA GLY A 405 9.25 -17.15 16.26
C GLY A 405 8.95 -17.92 14.97
N GLN A 406 7.69 -17.93 14.53
CA GLN A 406 7.30 -18.53 13.25
C GLN A 406 7.95 -17.80 12.05
N ALA A 407 8.01 -16.46 12.09
CA ALA A 407 8.67 -15.67 11.05
C ALA A 407 10.16 -15.98 10.97
N VAL A 408 10.85 -16.06 12.11
CA VAL A 408 12.28 -16.44 12.17
C VAL A 408 12.53 -17.79 11.52
N LEU A 409 11.79 -18.83 11.93
CA LEU A 409 11.94 -20.19 11.37
C LEU A 409 11.52 -20.29 9.90
N HIS A 410 10.70 -19.37 9.42
CA HIS A 410 10.35 -19.28 8.00
C HIS A 410 11.49 -18.64 7.21
N LEU A 411 11.99 -17.49 7.67
CA LEU A 411 13.09 -16.74 7.05
C LEU A 411 14.39 -17.56 7.03
N ALA A 412 14.67 -18.32 8.10
CA ALA A 412 15.85 -19.18 8.22
C ALA A 412 15.98 -20.21 7.09
N ARG A 413 14.90 -20.51 6.36
CA ARG A 413 14.93 -21.43 5.20
C ARG A 413 15.50 -20.80 3.94
N TYR A 414 15.55 -19.47 3.88
CA TYR A 414 15.93 -18.70 2.70
C TYR A 414 17.17 -17.83 2.97
N CYS A 415 17.18 -17.15 4.12
CA CYS A 415 18.22 -16.19 4.50
C CYS A 415 19.54 -16.90 4.84
N ARG A 416 20.66 -16.19 4.60
CA ARG A 416 21.98 -16.61 5.05
C ARG A 416 22.06 -16.54 6.58
N LEU A 417 21.52 -15.48 7.19
CA LEU A 417 21.46 -15.29 8.64
C LEU A 417 20.14 -14.62 9.03
N VAL A 418 19.55 -15.05 10.16
CA VAL A 418 18.38 -14.39 10.75
C VAL A 418 18.69 -13.99 12.19
N THR A 419 18.69 -12.69 12.47
CA THR A 419 18.80 -12.16 13.84
C THR A 419 17.41 -12.02 14.45
N LEU A 420 17.16 -12.60 15.62
CA LEU A 420 15.96 -12.36 16.42
C LEU A 420 16.30 -11.40 17.56
N ALA A 421 15.79 -10.17 17.49
CA ALA A 421 15.99 -9.16 18.52
C ALA A 421 14.77 -9.07 19.46
N ILE A 422 15.01 -9.18 20.76
CA ILE A 422 13.96 -9.06 21.79
C ILE A 422 14.36 -8.09 22.90
N ARG A 423 13.37 -7.37 23.44
CA ARG A 423 13.55 -6.51 24.62
C ARG A 423 13.66 -7.29 25.92
N GLY A 424 13.08 -8.48 25.97
CA GLY A 424 13.11 -9.37 27.14
C GLY A 424 14.47 -10.03 27.33
N LYS A 425 14.66 -10.67 28.48
CA LYS A 425 15.88 -11.43 28.79
C LYS A 425 15.94 -12.79 28.09
N ASP A 426 14.77 -13.35 27.78
CA ASP A 426 14.59 -14.63 27.09
C ASP A 426 13.23 -14.67 26.37
N LEU A 427 12.98 -15.76 25.63
CA LEU A 427 11.75 -15.99 24.86
C LEU A 427 10.63 -16.66 25.67
N SER A 428 10.94 -17.21 26.84
CA SER A 428 10.04 -18.10 27.61
C SER A 428 8.79 -17.39 28.15
N ALA A 429 8.85 -16.06 28.29
CA ALA A 429 7.73 -15.26 28.78
C ALA A 429 6.53 -15.20 27.83
N SER A 430 6.75 -15.34 26.51
CA SER A 430 5.70 -15.11 25.50
C SER A 430 5.71 -16.05 24.31
N MET A 431 6.77 -16.83 24.11
CA MET A 431 6.90 -17.78 23.02
C MET A 431 6.67 -19.21 23.50
N SER A 432 5.94 -20.00 22.72
CA SER A 432 5.73 -21.43 23.00
C SER A 432 7.06 -22.20 22.98
N GLN A 433 7.25 -23.12 23.94
CA GLN A 433 8.50 -23.88 24.10
C GLN A 433 8.99 -24.55 22.82
N TYR A 434 8.11 -25.15 22.02
CA TYR A 434 8.51 -25.81 20.77
C TYR A 434 9.14 -24.85 19.74
N LEU A 435 8.74 -23.57 19.73
CA LEU A 435 9.36 -22.56 18.85
C LEU A 435 10.73 -22.17 19.39
N ILE A 436 10.89 -22.08 20.71
CA ILE A 436 12.17 -21.82 21.35
C ILE A 436 13.15 -22.95 20.98
N ASP A 437 12.74 -24.21 21.17
CA ASP A 437 13.56 -25.38 20.85
C ASP A 437 13.95 -25.41 19.35
N ALA A 438 13.01 -25.06 18.46
CA ALA A 438 13.27 -25.01 17.02
C ALA A 438 14.19 -23.85 16.61
N ILE A 439 14.11 -22.71 17.30
CA ILE A 439 15.01 -21.56 17.10
C ILE A 439 16.42 -21.90 17.58
N ASP A 440 16.54 -22.52 18.75
CA ASP A 440 17.83 -22.94 19.31
C ASP A 440 18.52 -24.01 18.45
N ALA A 441 17.74 -24.83 17.74
CA ALA A 441 18.24 -25.84 16.81
C ALA A 441 18.59 -25.31 15.42
N ALA A 442 18.29 -24.04 15.10
CA ALA A 442 18.53 -23.46 13.78
C ALA A 442 19.93 -22.84 13.68
N ASP A 443 20.82 -23.46 12.89
CA ASP A 443 22.23 -23.08 12.78
C ASP A 443 22.48 -21.65 12.26
N ASN A 444 21.49 -21.06 11.57
CA ASN A 444 21.57 -19.72 10.98
C ASN A 444 20.67 -18.69 11.66
N VAL A 445 20.27 -18.94 12.91
CA VAL A 445 19.50 -18.00 13.72
C VAL A 445 20.32 -17.50 14.91
N VAL A 446 20.32 -16.18 15.13
CA VAL A 446 21.02 -15.55 16.25
C VAL A 446 20.04 -14.78 17.12
N LEU A 447 19.90 -15.18 18.38
CA LEU A 447 19.08 -14.47 19.37
C LEU A 447 19.87 -13.33 20.02
N ARG A 448 19.35 -12.10 19.94
CA ARG A 448 19.84 -10.91 20.63
C ARG A 448 18.82 -10.48 21.69
N THR A 449 19.13 -10.73 22.96
CA THR A 449 18.24 -10.42 24.08
C THR A 449 18.54 -9.05 24.69
N SER A 450 17.59 -8.51 25.44
CA SER A 450 17.67 -7.17 26.04
C SER A 450 18.03 -6.07 25.05
N CYS A 451 17.72 -6.25 23.76
CA CYS A 451 18.05 -5.31 22.70
C CYS A 451 16.79 -4.61 22.18
N GLU A 452 16.96 -3.40 21.68
CA GLU A 452 15.95 -2.73 20.86
C GLU A 452 16.57 -2.02 19.66
N VAL A 453 15.80 -1.91 18.59
CA VAL A 453 16.19 -1.13 17.41
C VAL A 453 15.92 0.35 17.71
N VAL A 454 16.95 1.19 17.59
CA VAL A 454 16.87 2.62 17.91
C VAL A 454 17.13 3.54 16.71
N ASP A 455 17.81 3.03 15.69
CA ASP A 455 18.10 3.76 14.45
C ASP A 455 18.32 2.79 13.27
N GLY A 456 18.55 3.32 12.07
CA GLY A 456 18.97 2.55 10.89
C GLY A 456 18.81 3.34 9.59
N GLY A 457 19.18 2.73 8.46
CA GLY A 457 19.12 3.41 7.17
C GLY A 457 19.67 2.61 5.99
N GLY A 458 19.78 3.30 4.86
CA GLY A 458 20.36 2.84 3.60
C GLY A 458 19.89 3.72 2.43
N ASP A 459 20.51 3.54 1.26
CA ASP A 459 20.18 4.33 0.06
C ASP A 459 19.10 3.62 -0.77
N GLY A 460 17.86 4.14 -0.71
CA GLY A 460 16.71 3.58 -1.41
C GLY A 460 16.19 2.22 -0.89
N ARG A 461 16.94 1.54 -0.02
CA ARG A 461 16.57 0.30 0.68
C ARG A 461 17.30 0.18 2.02
N LEU A 462 16.85 -0.71 2.89
CA LEU A 462 17.52 -1.02 4.15
C LEU A 462 18.90 -1.66 3.92
N GLU A 463 19.90 -1.15 4.62
CA GLU A 463 21.26 -1.70 4.63
C GLU A 463 21.78 -1.93 6.06
N THR A 464 21.27 -1.17 7.03
CA THR A 464 21.74 -1.21 8.42
C THR A 464 20.64 -0.84 9.41
N ILE A 465 20.67 -1.49 10.57
CA ILE A 465 19.94 -1.08 11.77
C ILE A 465 20.92 -0.84 12.93
N THR A 466 20.53 -0.01 13.89
CA THR A 466 21.27 0.19 15.14
C THR A 466 20.52 -0.49 16.28
N LEU A 467 21.15 -1.50 16.88
CA LEU A 467 20.67 -2.17 18.07
C LEU A 467 21.27 -1.49 19.31
N ARG A 468 20.42 -1.16 20.28
CA ARG A 468 20.83 -0.71 21.61
C ARG A 468 20.57 -1.82 22.63
N ASP A 469 21.62 -2.18 23.37
CA ASP A 469 21.47 -3.00 24.57
C ASP A 469 20.82 -2.17 25.68
N ARG A 470 19.68 -2.62 26.19
CA ARG A 470 18.88 -1.91 27.20
C ARG A 470 19.47 -2.00 28.61
N THR A 471 20.43 -2.89 28.83
CA THR A 471 21.11 -3.06 30.12
C THR A 471 22.36 -2.20 30.22
N THR A 472 23.13 -2.10 29.13
CA THR A 472 24.40 -1.37 29.10
C THR A 472 24.30 0.00 28.42
N GLY A 473 23.28 0.21 27.58
CA GLY A 473 23.15 1.38 26.72
C GLY A 473 24.06 1.37 25.50
N ALA A 474 24.86 0.32 25.30
CA ALA A 474 25.77 0.21 24.16
C ALA A 474 24.98 0.08 22.84
N GLU A 475 25.45 0.76 21.81
CA GLU A 475 24.87 0.74 20.47
C GLU A 475 25.79 0.03 19.49
N GLU A 476 25.19 -0.77 18.62
CA GLU A 476 25.88 -1.54 17.59
C GLU A 476 25.13 -1.40 16.26
N ALA A 477 25.85 -0.98 15.22
CA ALA A 477 25.34 -1.01 13.86
C ALA A 477 25.41 -2.45 13.32
N LEU A 478 24.27 -2.99 12.93
CA LEU A 478 24.11 -4.31 12.35
C LEU A 478 23.74 -4.18 10.87
N PRO A 479 24.58 -4.65 9.93
CA PRO A 479 24.21 -4.77 8.53
C PRO A 479 23.08 -5.77 8.36
N VAL A 480 21.99 -5.36 7.71
CA VAL A 480 20.82 -6.21 7.45
C VAL A 480 20.13 -5.77 6.15
N ASP A 481 19.64 -6.75 5.39
CA ASP A 481 18.90 -6.51 4.14
C ASP A 481 17.38 -6.44 4.38
N GLY A 482 16.91 -7.02 5.48
CA GLY A 482 15.49 -7.02 5.86
C GLY A 482 15.27 -6.88 7.36
N LEU A 483 14.34 -6.02 7.77
CA LEU A 483 13.86 -5.84 9.14
C LEU A 483 12.36 -6.16 9.23
N PHE A 484 11.99 -7.13 10.05
CA PHE A 484 10.62 -7.59 10.26
C PHE A 484 10.17 -7.24 11.68
N VAL A 485 9.28 -6.26 11.79
CA VAL A 485 8.77 -5.76 13.06
C VAL A 485 7.51 -6.54 13.46
N MET A 486 7.68 -7.44 14.41
CA MET A 486 6.68 -8.42 14.89
C MET A 486 6.31 -8.16 16.36
N ILE A 487 6.07 -6.90 16.73
CA ILE A 487 5.78 -6.45 18.11
C ILE A 487 4.28 -6.34 18.44
N GLY A 488 3.42 -6.82 17.54
CA GLY A 488 1.98 -6.91 17.71
C GLY A 488 1.19 -5.84 16.96
N ALA A 489 -0.13 -5.95 17.03
CA ALA A 489 -1.09 -5.02 16.44
C ALA A 489 -2.22 -4.75 17.43
N GLU A 490 -2.87 -3.59 17.32
CA GLU A 490 -3.95 -3.15 18.21
C GLU A 490 -5.21 -2.85 17.41
N PRO A 491 -6.39 -3.39 17.79
CA PRO A 491 -7.61 -3.29 16.99
C PRO A 491 -8.40 -1.97 17.16
N GLY A 492 -7.97 -1.08 18.06
CA GLY A 492 -8.62 0.22 18.25
C GLY A 492 -10.06 0.15 18.77
N THR A 493 -10.40 -0.89 19.53
CA THR A 493 -11.78 -1.22 19.97
C THR A 493 -12.17 -0.64 21.33
N GLY A 494 -11.34 0.24 21.91
CA GLY A 494 -11.53 0.77 23.26
C GLY A 494 -12.84 1.55 23.44
N TRP A 495 -13.31 2.20 22.38
CA TRP A 495 -14.54 3.01 22.35
C TRP A 495 -15.83 2.18 22.29
N LEU A 496 -15.74 0.88 21.96
CA LEU A 496 -16.91 0.02 21.86
C LEU A 496 -17.55 -0.22 23.24
N PRO A 497 -18.89 -0.39 23.32
CA PRO A 497 -19.59 -0.70 24.56
C PRO A 497 -19.06 -1.97 25.24
N GLU A 498 -19.17 -2.04 26.56
CA GLU A 498 -18.76 -3.23 27.35
C GLU A 498 -19.51 -4.51 26.95
N ALA A 499 -20.72 -4.38 26.42
CA ALA A 499 -21.51 -5.47 25.87
C ALA A 499 -20.83 -6.16 24.66
N VAL A 500 -19.92 -5.47 23.97
CA VAL A 500 -19.08 -6.04 22.90
C VAL A 500 -17.86 -6.73 23.53
N GLY A 501 -17.96 -8.04 23.63
CA GLY A 501 -16.95 -8.94 24.19
C GLY A 501 -15.64 -8.81 23.42
N ARG A 502 -14.54 -8.73 24.17
CA ARG A 502 -13.18 -8.55 23.66
C ARG A 502 -12.25 -9.53 24.36
N ASP A 503 -11.26 -10.02 23.64
CA ASP A 503 -10.18 -10.80 24.25
C ASP A 503 -9.24 -9.90 25.09
N ARG A 504 -8.26 -10.50 25.76
CA ARG A 504 -7.29 -9.77 26.60
C ARG A 504 -6.41 -8.77 25.82
N TYR A 505 -6.40 -8.83 24.50
CA TYR A 505 -5.65 -7.94 23.61
C TYR A 505 -6.56 -6.92 22.90
N GLY A 506 -7.86 -6.92 23.20
CA GLY A 506 -8.85 -6.00 22.66
C GLY A 506 -9.52 -6.48 21.36
N PHE A 507 -9.25 -7.67 20.84
CA PHE A 507 -9.90 -8.16 19.62
C PHE A 507 -11.35 -8.55 19.88
N VAL A 508 -12.25 -8.23 18.96
CA VAL A 508 -13.69 -8.51 19.11
C VAL A 508 -13.94 -10.01 19.04
N LEU A 509 -14.62 -10.55 20.04
CA LEU A 509 -15.09 -11.95 20.04
C LEU A 509 -16.25 -12.08 19.05
N ALA A 510 -16.24 -13.12 18.22
CA ALA A 510 -17.30 -13.41 17.26
C ALA A 510 -17.47 -14.93 17.08
N GLY A 511 -18.64 -15.37 16.63
CA GLY A 511 -18.90 -16.79 16.36
C GLY A 511 -18.67 -17.66 17.60
N THR A 512 -17.82 -18.68 17.47
CA THR A 512 -17.56 -19.64 18.56
C THR A 512 -17.05 -18.97 19.84
N GLU A 513 -16.17 -17.98 19.71
CA GLU A 513 -15.62 -17.23 20.83
C GLU A 513 -16.71 -16.36 21.51
N ALA A 514 -17.64 -15.79 20.74
CA ALA A 514 -18.78 -15.07 21.29
C ALA A 514 -19.78 -16.03 21.98
N ALA A 515 -19.96 -17.24 21.44
CA ALA A 515 -20.85 -18.25 22.02
C ALA A 515 -20.38 -18.73 23.40
N ALA A 516 -19.07 -18.71 23.65
CA ALA A 516 -18.47 -19.07 24.93
C ALA A 516 -18.48 -17.90 25.95
N ASP A 517 -18.80 -16.68 25.51
CA ASP A 517 -18.82 -15.50 26.38
C ASP A 517 -20.20 -15.36 27.06
N PRO A 518 -20.26 -15.09 28.38
CA PRO A 518 -21.51 -14.98 29.12
C PRO A 518 -22.40 -13.80 28.67
N ARG A 519 -21.88 -12.87 27.87
CA ARG A 519 -22.66 -11.77 27.29
C ARG A 519 -23.61 -12.22 26.18
N TRP A 520 -23.40 -13.40 25.58
CA TRP A 520 -24.34 -13.94 24.60
C TRP A 520 -25.56 -14.54 25.29
N THR A 521 -26.73 -13.96 25.06
CA THR A 521 -27.96 -14.32 25.80
C THR A 521 -29.08 -14.93 24.95
N LEU A 522 -28.88 -15.10 23.63
CA LEU A 522 -29.90 -15.68 22.76
C LEU A 522 -29.88 -17.21 22.80
N ASP A 523 -31.05 -17.84 22.69
CA ASP A 523 -31.23 -19.31 22.67
C ASP A 523 -30.64 -19.99 21.41
N ARG A 524 -30.20 -19.20 20.43
CA ARG A 524 -29.47 -19.68 19.24
C ARG A 524 -27.98 -19.39 19.39
N PRO A 525 -27.08 -20.18 18.77
CA PRO A 525 -25.69 -19.78 18.67
C PRO A 525 -25.55 -18.48 17.85
N PRO A 526 -24.52 -17.65 18.13
CA PRO A 526 -24.14 -16.55 17.26
C PRO A 526 -23.72 -17.08 15.89
N GLN A 527 -23.99 -16.30 14.84
CA GLN A 527 -23.47 -16.62 13.51
C GLN A 527 -21.93 -16.45 13.46
N PRO A 528 -21.21 -17.06 12.51
CA PRO A 528 -19.74 -17.10 12.51
C PRO A 528 -19.01 -15.75 12.66
N TYR A 529 -19.58 -14.65 12.18
CA TYR A 529 -19.01 -13.30 12.31
C TYR A 529 -19.80 -12.41 13.27
N GLU A 530 -20.84 -12.93 13.92
CA GLU A 530 -21.66 -12.18 14.86
C GLU A 530 -20.93 -12.08 16.20
N SER A 531 -20.86 -10.86 16.75
CA SER A 531 -20.24 -10.59 18.04
C SER A 531 -21.12 -11.05 19.20
N THR A 532 -20.72 -10.75 20.44
CA THR A 532 -21.58 -10.95 21.63
C THR A 532 -22.84 -10.09 21.63
N VAL A 533 -22.97 -9.13 20.71
CA VAL A 533 -24.17 -8.31 20.50
C VAL A 533 -24.87 -8.75 19.20
N PRO A 534 -26.11 -9.26 19.26
CA PRO A 534 -26.84 -9.70 18.07
C PRO A 534 -27.00 -8.58 17.04
N GLY A 535 -26.73 -8.89 15.77
CA GLY A 535 -26.76 -7.92 14.66
C GLY A 535 -25.52 -7.02 14.53
N LEU A 536 -24.57 -7.11 15.47
CA LEU A 536 -23.25 -6.51 15.38
C LEU A 536 -22.25 -7.59 14.97
N PHE A 537 -21.66 -7.44 13.80
CA PHE A 537 -20.71 -8.38 13.22
C PHE A 537 -19.29 -7.81 13.26
N ALA A 538 -18.28 -8.67 13.27
CA ALA A 538 -16.87 -8.30 13.16
C ALA A 538 -16.21 -9.11 12.05
N VAL A 539 -15.44 -8.44 11.18
CA VAL A 539 -14.74 -9.08 10.05
C VAL A 539 -13.33 -8.53 9.87
N GLY A 540 -12.44 -9.38 9.36
CA GLY A 540 -11.05 -9.02 9.12
C GLY A 540 -10.27 -8.86 10.42
N ASP A 541 -9.28 -7.98 10.42
CA ASP A 541 -8.24 -8.01 11.45
C ASP A 541 -8.72 -7.54 12.83
N VAL A 542 -9.86 -6.87 12.94
CA VAL A 542 -10.45 -6.47 14.23
C VAL A 542 -10.97 -7.68 15.05
N ARG A 543 -11.28 -8.78 14.36
CA ARG A 543 -11.85 -9.99 14.94
C ARG A 543 -10.79 -10.87 15.62
N CYS A 544 -11.16 -11.46 16.75
CA CYS A 544 -10.36 -12.47 17.45
C CYS A 544 -10.16 -13.69 16.53
N GLY A 545 -8.93 -14.21 16.49
CA GLY A 545 -8.61 -15.40 15.70
C GLY A 545 -8.62 -15.25 14.17
N SER A 546 -8.71 -14.03 13.63
CA SER A 546 -8.64 -13.84 12.17
C SER A 546 -7.24 -14.08 11.60
N VAL A 547 -7.18 -14.47 10.31
CA VAL A 547 -5.95 -14.95 9.64
C VAL A 547 -4.97 -13.83 9.29
N LYS A 548 -5.37 -12.56 9.46
CA LYS A 548 -4.54 -11.36 9.18
C LYS A 548 -3.94 -11.34 7.77
N ARG A 549 -4.80 -11.57 6.77
CA ARG A 549 -4.44 -11.58 5.34
C ARG A 549 -5.50 -10.84 4.54
N VAL A 550 -5.07 -10.06 3.54
CA VAL A 550 -5.97 -9.28 2.67
C VAL A 550 -7.04 -10.16 2.01
N ALA A 551 -6.65 -11.30 1.42
CA ALA A 551 -7.61 -12.23 0.80
C ALA A 551 -8.61 -12.81 1.82
N SER A 552 -8.18 -13.12 3.04
CA SER A 552 -9.06 -13.57 4.12
C SER A 552 -10.02 -12.46 4.54
N ALA A 553 -9.51 -11.24 4.72
CA ALA A 553 -10.32 -10.08 5.10
C ALA A 553 -11.42 -9.80 4.06
N VAL A 554 -11.09 -9.84 2.76
CA VAL A 554 -12.07 -9.72 1.67
C VAL A 554 -13.09 -10.87 1.71
N GLY A 555 -12.64 -12.11 1.93
CA GLY A 555 -13.52 -13.26 2.07
C GLY A 555 -14.50 -13.12 3.24
N GLU A 556 -14.02 -12.74 4.42
CA GLU A 556 -14.86 -12.49 5.61
C GLU A 556 -15.87 -11.37 5.35
N GLY A 557 -15.41 -10.26 4.77
CA GLY A 557 -16.25 -9.10 4.43
C GLY A 557 -17.32 -9.41 3.39
N SER A 558 -17.06 -10.32 2.46
CA SER A 558 -18.07 -10.82 1.52
C SER A 558 -19.08 -11.75 2.21
N VAL A 559 -18.59 -12.77 2.92
CA VAL A 559 -19.46 -13.83 3.48
C VAL A 559 -20.38 -13.29 4.58
N VAL A 560 -19.96 -12.29 5.36
CA VAL A 560 -20.79 -11.71 6.42
C VAL A 560 -22.12 -11.14 5.92
N VAL A 561 -22.21 -10.71 4.65
CA VAL A 561 -23.45 -10.14 4.10
C VAL A 561 -24.59 -11.15 4.11
N SER A 562 -24.31 -12.44 3.90
CA SER A 562 -25.33 -13.50 4.05
C SER A 562 -25.89 -13.59 5.48
N GLN A 563 -25.04 -13.37 6.48
CA GLN A 563 -25.42 -13.39 7.91
C GLN A 563 -26.19 -12.14 8.30
N VAL A 564 -25.84 -11.00 7.70
CA VAL A 564 -26.61 -9.76 7.79
C VAL A 564 -28.02 -9.99 7.23
N HIS A 565 -28.16 -10.58 6.02
CA HIS A 565 -29.49 -10.91 5.48
C HIS A 565 -30.30 -11.82 6.40
N THR A 566 -29.69 -12.89 6.93
CA THR A 566 -30.35 -13.77 7.91
C THR A 566 -30.82 -13.00 9.13
N PHE A 567 -30.00 -12.10 9.67
CA PHE A 567 -30.38 -11.28 10.81
C PHE A 567 -31.54 -10.32 10.47
N LEU A 568 -31.49 -9.67 9.30
CA LEU A 568 -32.49 -8.69 8.87
C LEU A 568 -33.86 -9.31 8.54
N LYS A 569 -33.92 -10.61 8.18
CA LYS A 569 -35.18 -11.34 7.95
C LYS A 569 -35.96 -11.62 9.24
N GLY A 570 -35.28 -11.69 10.38
CA GLY A 570 -35.90 -12.08 11.65
C GLY A 570 -36.34 -13.55 11.68
N PRO A 571 -36.93 -14.02 12.80
CA PRO A 571 -37.29 -15.43 13.00
C PRO A 571 -38.49 -15.95 12.18
N ASP A 572 -39.25 -15.07 11.50
CA ASP A 572 -40.48 -15.42 10.77
C ASP A 572 -40.34 -15.40 9.23
N GLY A 573 -39.11 -15.32 8.69
CA GLY A 573 -38.82 -15.10 7.27
C GLY A 573 -38.11 -16.23 6.53
#